data_AF-P11776-F1
#
_entry.id   AF-P11776-F1
#
_cell.length_a   1.000
_cell.length_b   1.000
_cell.length_c   1.000
_cell.angle_alpha   90.00
_cell.angle_beta   90.00
_cell.angle_gamma   90.00
#
_symmetry.space_group_name_H-M   'P 1'
#
loop_
_entity.id
_entity.type
_entity.pdbx_description
1 polymer ?
#
loop_
_entity_poly.entity_id
_entity_poly.type
_entity_poly.pdbx_seq_one_letter_code
_entity_poly.pdbx_strand_id
1 'polypeptide(L)' 'GMNYLEERHLVHRDLAARNVLLKNPNHVKITDFGLSKLLTADEKEYQADGGKVPIKWMALESILQWTYTHQSDVWSYG' A
#
# COMPACT_ATOMS: atom_id res chain seq x y z
N GLY A 1 -3.78 7.84 -8.49
CA GLY A 1 -4.22 7.37 -7.17
C GLY A 1 -3.01 7.15 -6.29
N MET A 2 -2.28 6.06 -6.51
CA MET A 2 -1.08 5.73 -5.74
C MET A 2 0.01 6.80 -5.77
N ASN A 3 0.27 7.43 -6.91
CA ASN A 3 1.22 8.56 -6.99
C ASN A 3 0.89 9.70 -6.01
N TYR A 4 -0.40 10.00 -5.79
CA TYR A 4 -0.80 11.02 -4.81
C TYR A 4 -0.56 10.55 -3.37
N LEU A 5 -0.67 9.25 -3.08
CA LEU A 5 -0.33 8.72 -1.76
C LEU A 5 1.17 8.79 -1.51
N GLU A 6 1.98 8.46 -2.52
CA GLU A 6 3.44 8.60 -2.47
C GLU A 6 3.89 10.05 -2.25
N GLU A 7 3.33 11.02 -2.98
CA GLU A 7 3.58 12.45 -2.76
C GLU A 7 3.19 12.91 -1.34
N ARG A 8 2.33 12.16 -0.65
CA ARG A 8 1.93 12.39 0.74
C ARG A 8 2.68 11.50 1.73
N HIS A 9 3.75 10.84 1.30
CA HIS A 9 4.54 9.91 2.11
C HIS A 9 3.70 8.79 2.73
N LEU A 10 2.64 8.35 2.05
CA LEU A 10 1.73 7.33 2.56
C LEU A 10 1.89 6.03 1.76
N VAL A 11 2.25 4.96 2.48
CA VAL A 11 2.29 3.59 1.96
C VAL A 11 0.97 2.89 2.29
N HIS A 12 0.30 2.33 1.29
CA HIS A 12 -1.03 1.76 1.44
C HIS A 12 -1.01 0.39 2.12
N ARG A 13 -0.09 -0.50 1.73
CA ARG A 13 0.15 -1.84 2.30
C ARG A 13 -0.96 -2.89 2.11
N ASP A 14 -2.06 -2.52 1.46
CA ASP A 14 -3.20 -3.42 1.17
C ASP A 14 -3.91 -3.00 -0.11
N LEU A 15 -3.14 -2.63 -1.15
CA LEU A 15 -3.73 -2.33 -2.44
C LEU A 15 -4.17 -3.64 -3.11
N ALA A 16 -5.46 -3.72 -3.43
CA ALA A 16 -6.05 -4.84 -4.17
C ALA A 16 -7.38 -4.39 -4.78
N ALA A 17 -7.88 -5.12 -5.78
CA ALA A 17 -9.16 -4.77 -6.44
C ALA A 17 -10.34 -4.66 -5.45
N ARG A 18 -10.35 -5.46 -4.37
CA ARG A 18 -11.35 -5.38 -3.29
C ARG A 18 -11.35 -4.03 -2.55
N ASN A 19 -10.22 -3.32 -2.55
CA ASN A 19 -9.98 -2.05 -1.88
C ASN A 19 -10.02 -0.87 -2.87
N VAL A 20 -10.72 -1.06 -4.01
CA VAL A 20 -11.00 -0.02 -4.98
C VAL A 20 -12.51 0.09 -5.17
N LEU A 21 -13.08 1.23 -4.82
CA LEU A 21 -14.51 1.50 -4.91
C LEU A 21 -14.88 2.14 -6.24
N LEU A 22 -15.96 1.68 -6.85
CA LEU A 22 -16.53 2.29 -8.04
C LEU A 22 -17.39 3.50 -7.64
N LYS A 23 -17.00 4.70 -8.04
CA LYS A 23 -17.86 5.89 -7.91
C LYS A 23 -18.92 5.91 -9.02
N ASN A 24 -18.52 5.55 -10.23
CA ASN A 24 -19.36 5.33 -11.41
C ASN A 24 -18.55 4.49 -12.43
N PRO A 25 -19.13 4.01 -13.55
CA PRO A 25 -18.45 3.08 -14.46
C PRO A 25 -17.07 3.51 -14.98
N ASN A 26 -16.79 4.82 -15.04
CA ASN A 26 -15.53 5.37 -15.55
C ASN A 26 -14.65 6.00 -14.46
N HIS A 27 -15.01 5.87 -13.18
CA HIS A 27 -14.31 6.51 -12.07
C HIS A 27 -14.26 5.59 -10.85
N VAL A 28 -13.03 5.23 -10.46
CA VAL A 28 -12.74 4.45 -9.26
C VAL A 28 -11.95 5.25 -8.23
N LYS A 29 -12.02 4.84 -6.97
CA LYS A 29 -11.28 5.44 -5.84
C LYS A 29 -10.68 4.36 -4.95
N ILE A 30 -9.44 4.57 -4.51
CA ILE A 30 -8.75 3.71 -3.56
C ILE A 30 -9.37 3.90 -2.16
N THR A 31 -9.53 2.83 -1.40
CA THR A 31 -10.11 2.80 -0.05
C THR A 31 -9.31 1.88 0.88
N ASP A 32 -9.75 1.78 2.14
CA ASP A 32 -9.24 0.90 3.18
C ASP A 32 -7.79 1.19 3.57
N PHE A 33 -7.64 2.30 4.30
CA PHE A 33 -6.36 2.77 4.84
C PHE A 33 -6.05 2.18 6.22
N GLY A 34 -6.75 1.13 6.65
CA GLY A 34 -6.59 0.54 7.99
C GLY A 34 -5.19 -0.04 8.25
N LEU A 35 -4.51 -0.48 7.19
CA LEU A 35 -3.12 -0.96 7.24
C LEU A 35 -2.09 0.07 6.78
N SER A 36 -2.53 1.23 6.28
CA SER A 36 -1.64 2.24 5.72
C SER A 36 -0.73 2.88 6.76
N LYS A 37 0.42 3.36 6.30
CA LYS A 37 1.42 4.00 7.14
C LYS A 37 1.93 5.28 6.49
N LEU A 38 1.96 6.33 7.30
CA LEU A 38 2.57 7.60 6.96
C LEU A 38 4.05 7.52 7.34
N LEU A 39 4.93 7.68 6.37
CA LEU A 39 6.35 7.82 6.57
C LEU A 39 6.65 9.27 6.97
N THR A 40 7.61 9.46 7.87
CA THR A 40 8.20 10.78 8.10
C THR A 40 9.04 11.21 6.89
N ALA A 41 9.38 12.50 6.80
CA ALA A 41 10.09 13.06 5.66
C ALA A 41 11.46 12.39 5.40
N ASP A 42 12.08 11.83 6.44
CA ASP A 42 13.39 11.17 6.36
C ASP A 42 13.28 9.65 6.18
N GLU A 43 12.09 9.08 6.33
CA GLU A 43 11.84 7.64 6.20
C GLU A 43 11.53 7.27 4.75
N LYS A 44 12.24 6.26 4.23
CA LYS A 44 12.00 5.71 2.88
C LYS A 44 11.21 4.40 2.90
N GLU A 45 11.11 3.79 4.07
CA GLU A 45 10.50 2.49 4.27
C GLU A 45 9.85 2.43 5.65
N TYR A 46 8.81 1.60 5.75
CA TYR A 46 8.18 1.23 7.00
C TYR A 46 8.51 -0.22 7.32
N GLN A 47 9.07 -0.44 8.51
CA GLN A 47 9.35 -1.75 9.06
C GLN A 47 8.20 -2.18 9.98
N ALA A 48 7.53 -3.29 9.68
CA ALA A 48 6.40 -3.77 10.47
C ALA A 48 6.77 -4.92 11.43
N ASP A 49 6.09 -5.00 12.57
CA ASP A 49 6.29 -6.05 13.59
C ASP A 49 5.34 -7.25 13.41
N GLY A 50 4.98 -7.58 12.16
CA GLY A 50 4.05 -8.66 11.85
C GLY A 50 2.57 -8.23 11.80
N GLY A 51 1.67 -9.22 11.81
CA GLY A 51 0.22 -9.01 11.82
C GLY A 51 -0.52 -9.77 10.72
N LYS A 52 -1.84 -9.57 10.64
CA LYS A 52 -2.66 -10.11 9.54
C LYS A 52 -2.40 -9.28 8.28
N VAL A 53 -1.94 -9.93 7.23
CA VAL A 53 -1.52 -9.27 5.98
C VAL A 53 -1.97 -10.02 4.72
N PRO A 54 -2.16 -9.33 3.59
CA PRO A 54 -2.69 -9.91 2.36
C PRO A 54 -1.59 -10.58 1.51
N ILE A 55 -1.04 -11.71 1.96
CA ILE A 55 0.17 -12.36 1.38
C ILE A 55 0.20 -12.41 -0.16
N LYS A 56 -0.93 -12.72 -0.82
CA LYS A 56 -0.99 -12.85 -2.29
C LYS A 56 -0.79 -11.54 -3.07
N TRP A 57 -0.89 -10.38 -2.40
CA TRP A 57 -0.72 -9.05 -2.98
C TRP A 57 0.57 -8.36 -2.52
N MET A 58 1.36 -9.02 -1.67
CA MET A 58 2.56 -8.42 -1.09
C MET A 58 3.78 -8.59 -1.98
N ALA A 59 4.64 -7.57 -1.99
CA ALA A 59 5.98 -7.68 -2.53
C ALA A 59 6.83 -8.67 -1.74
N LEU A 60 7.87 -9.22 -2.37
CA LEU A 60 8.69 -10.27 -1.77
C LEU A 60 9.43 -9.76 -0.52
N GLU A 61 9.96 -8.53 -0.56
CA GLU A 61 10.58 -7.86 0.59
C GLU A 61 9.58 -7.68 1.74
N SER A 62 8.31 -7.39 1.45
CA SER A 62 7.27 -7.27 2.47
C SER A 62 6.93 -8.61 3.11
N ILE A 63 6.99 -9.71 2.35
CA ILE A 63 6.75 -11.07 2.86
C ILE A 63 7.92 -11.56 3.72
N LEU A 64 9.15 -11.36 3.25
CA LEU A 64 10.34 -11.95 3.88
C LEU A 64 10.90 -11.09 5.02
N GLN A 65 10.84 -9.77 4.85
CA GLN A 65 11.53 -8.81 5.72
C GLN A 65 10.59 -7.85 6.43
N TRP A 66 9.29 -7.92 6.17
CA TRP A 66 8.29 -6.97 6.72
C TRP A 66 8.58 -5.50 6.38
N THR A 67 9.26 -5.27 5.26
CA THR A 67 9.61 -3.94 4.75
C THR A 67 8.54 -3.49 3.75
N TYR A 68 8.01 -2.29 3.96
CA TYR A 68 6.99 -1.69 3.11
C TYR A 68 7.47 -0.34 2.59
N THR A 69 7.40 -0.16 1.28
CA THR A 69 7.80 1.06 0.57
C THR A 69 6.75 1.42 -0.48
N HIS A 70 6.88 2.58 -1.11
CA HIS A 70 6.08 2.89 -2.30
C HIS A 70 6.29 1.86 -3.42
N GLN A 71 7.49 1.27 -3.55
CA GLN A 71 7.75 0.20 -4.52
C GLN A 71 7.02 -1.10 -4.19
N SER A 72 6.83 -1.40 -2.90
CA SER A 72 6.01 -2.55 -2.51
C SER A 72 4.53 -2.36 -2.87
N ASP A 73 4.03 -1.11 -2.82
CA ASP A 73 2.68 -0.80 -3.32
C ASP A 73 2.58 -0.89 -4.85
N VAL A 74 3.68 -0.63 -5.58
CA VAL A 74 3.76 -0.87 -7.03
C VAL A 74 3.65 -2.36 -7.35
N TRP A 75 4.25 -3.24 -6.55
CA TRP A 75 4.03 -4.68 -6.69
C TRP A 75 2.55 -5.02 -6.50
N SER A 76 1.90 -4.49 -5.47
CA SER A 76 0.47 -4.74 -5.21
C SER A 76 -0.46 -4.17 -6.28
N TYR A 77 -0.01 -3.18 -7.06
CA TYR A 77 -0.73 -2.64 -8.20
C TYR A 77 -0.71 -3.57 -9.42
N GLY A 78 0.38 -4.33 -9.60
CA GLY A 78 0.56 -5.30 -10.69
C GLY A 78 -0.32 -6.53 -10.55
#